data_AF-A0A7S1ZY40-F1
#
_entry.id   AF-A0A7S1ZY40-F1
#
_cell.length_a   1.000
_cell.length_b   1.000
_cell.length_c   1.000
_cell.angle_alpha   90.00
_cell.angle_beta   90.00
_cell.angle_gamma   90.00
#
_symmetry.space_group_name_H-M   'P 1'
#
loop_
_entity.id
_entity.type
_entity.pdbx_description
1 polymer ?
#
loop_
_entity_poly.entity_id
_entity_poly.type
_entity_poly.pdbx_seq_one_letter_code
_entity_poly.pdbx_strand_id
1 'polypeptide(L)'
;EAIFCALLGVLKANLETPPSLPVSHDYINKLCKEIVSVNPDETILNFLLGCGRYVQFAYSWPGAWLRSTMCNGLYYIVQESPFTASHLSDMDYAVDFSEMNTDEDRVAIIATKPLTLNEEWVEIEKGELILFDQGIPHKVPEECFKIEFLGHGLDSDVMLAPKLEEDMRRYQFERSYYEGIGI
;
A
#
# COMPACT_ATOMS: atom_id res chain seq x y z
N GLU A 1 15.24 -7.04 6.09
CA GLU A 1 15.38 -6.16 7.27
C GLU A 1 16.18 -4.89 6.99
N ALA A 2 17.39 -4.95 6.41
CA ALA A 2 18.20 -3.76 6.15
C ALA A 2 17.49 -2.63 5.34
N ILE A 3 16.68 -2.99 4.34
CA ILE A 3 15.87 -2.04 3.56
C ILE A 3 14.81 -1.36 4.42
N PHE A 4 14.14 -2.11 5.30
CA PHE A 4 13.15 -1.55 6.23
C PHE A 4 13.77 -0.54 7.20
N CYS A 5 14.94 -0.88 7.76
CA CYS A 5 15.69 0.05 8.62
C CYS A 5 16.19 1.28 7.86
N ALA A 6 16.59 1.12 6.59
CA ALA A 6 16.97 2.23 5.73
C ALA A 6 15.77 3.15 5.45
N LEU A 7 14.61 2.59 5.09
CA LEU A 7 13.37 3.34 4.89
C LEU A 7 12.98 4.14 6.15
N LEU A 8 12.91 3.48 7.31
CA LEU A 8 12.56 4.14 8.56
C LEU A 8 13.62 5.13 9.04
N GLY A 9 14.90 4.82 8.85
CA GLY A 9 16.00 5.70 9.21
C GLY A 9 16.01 6.97 8.38
N VAL A 10 15.74 6.85 7.07
CA VAL A 10 15.66 7.96 6.13
C VAL A 10 14.40 8.80 6.37
N LEU A 11 13.26 8.18 6.73
CA LEU A 11 12.07 8.90 7.20
C LEU A 11 12.39 9.71 8.47
N LYS A 12 12.97 9.07 9.48
CA LYS A 12 13.31 9.71 10.77
C LYS A 12 14.35 10.82 10.65
N ALA A 13 15.29 10.70 9.71
CA ALA A 13 16.34 11.70 9.51
C ALA A 13 15.84 12.97 8.80
N ASN A 14 14.80 12.84 7.96
CA ASN A 14 14.32 13.94 7.11
C ASN A 14 13.02 14.58 7.61
N LEU A 15 12.35 13.96 8.59
CA LEU A 15 11.05 14.38 9.10
C LEU A 15 11.09 14.53 10.62
N GLU A 16 10.81 15.75 11.11
CA GLU A 16 10.77 16.07 12.55
C GLU A 16 9.48 15.56 13.21
N THR A 17 8.39 15.48 12.44
CA THR A 17 7.08 14.93 12.82
C THR A 17 6.74 13.77 11.89
N PRO A 18 5.89 12.81 12.31
CA PRO A 18 5.39 11.80 11.39
C PRO A 18 4.75 12.48 10.17
N PRO A 19 5.04 12.01 8.94
CA PRO A 19 4.44 12.54 7.73
C PRO A 19 2.98 12.11 7.60
N SER A 20 2.18 12.92 6.91
CA SER A 20 0.88 12.49 6.41
C SER A 20 0.99 11.33 5.40
N LEU A 21 -0.09 10.59 5.17
CA LEU A 21 -0.15 9.48 4.23
C LEU A 21 0.26 9.86 2.79
N PRO A 22 -0.17 11.00 2.20
CA PRO A 22 0.29 11.42 0.87
C PRO A 22 1.80 11.62 0.79
N VAL A 23 2.38 12.25 1.82
CA VAL A 23 3.83 12.48 1.90
C VAL A 23 4.55 11.14 2.07
N SER A 24 4.01 10.25 2.90
CA SER A 24 4.54 8.90 3.10
C SER A 24 4.54 8.13 1.78
N HIS A 25 3.44 8.15 1.04
CA HIS A 25 3.30 7.48 -0.25
C HIS A 25 4.35 7.97 -1.24
N ASP A 26 4.41 9.28 -1.48
CA ASP A 26 5.36 9.89 -2.42
C ASP A 26 6.81 9.59 -2.02
N TYR A 27 7.13 9.71 -0.72
CA TYR A 27 8.48 9.50 -0.22
C TYR A 27 8.92 8.03 -0.29
N ILE A 28 8.06 7.09 0.11
CA ILE A 28 8.34 5.65 0.00
C ILE A 28 8.54 5.30 -1.48
N ASN A 29 7.69 5.80 -2.38
CA ASN A 29 7.80 5.55 -3.81
C ASN A 29 9.15 6.06 -4.37
N LYS A 30 9.57 7.27 -3.98
CA LYS A 30 10.88 7.84 -4.35
C LYS A 30 12.04 6.97 -3.86
N LEU A 31 12.02 6.54 -2.60
CA LEU A 31 13.07 5.68 -2.04
C LEU A 31 13.12 4.31 -2.74
N CYS A 32 11.96 3.73 -3.05
CA CYS A 32 11.90 2.47 -3.78
C CYS A 32 12.54 2.63 -5.16
N LYS A 33 12.23 3.72 -5.88
CA LYS A 33 12.85 4.07 -7.17
C LYS A 33 14.35 4.25 -7.06
N GLU A 34 14.85 4.89 -6.02
CA GLU A 34 16.28 5.03 -5.76
C GLU A 34 16.96 3.67 -5.54
N ILE A 35 16.37 2.82 -4.71
CA ILE A 35 16.91 1.48 -4.40
C ILE A 35 17.00 0.63 -5.68
N VAL A 36 15.94 0.57 -6.46
CA VAL A 36 15.91 -0.26 -7.69
C VAL A 36 16.80 0.31 -8.79
N SER A 37 17.06 1.63 -8.80
CA SER A 37 17.91 2.26 -9.82
C SER A 37 19.36 1.79 -9.80
N VAL A 38 19.84 1.23 -8.68
CA VAL A 38 21.21 0.72 -8.54
C VAL A 38 21.45 -0.48 -9.45
N ASN A 39 20.50 -1.43 -9.52
CA ASN A 39 20.57 -2.63 -10.36
C ASN A 39 19.15 -3.07 -10.79
N PRO A 40 18.51 -2.40 -11.76
CA PRO A 40 17.08 -2.57 -12.05
C PRO A 40 16.70 -3.97 -12.56
N ASP A 41 17.63 -4.66 -13.23
CA ASP A 41 17.40 -5.98 -13.83
C ASP A 41 17.60 -7.13 -12.83
N GLU A 42 18.44 -6.94 -11.81
CA GLU A 42 18.76 -7.94 -10.80
C GLU A 42 17.99 -7.76 -9.49
N THR A 43 17.41 -6.57 -9.29
CA THR A 43 16.65 -6.27 -8.06
C THR A 43 15.28 -6.91 -8.11
N ILE A 44 14.91 -7.60 -7.03
CA ILE A 44 13.53 -7.97 -6.71
C ILE A 44 13.19 -7.23 -5.43
N LEU A 45 12.13 -6.42 -5.46
CA LEU A 45 11.67 -5.67 -4.30
C LEU A 45 10.15 -5.71 -4.20
N ASN A 46 9.66 -6.67 -3.43
CA ASN A 46 8.25 -6.74 -3.03
C ASN A 46 8.16 -6.60 -1.53
N PHE A 47 7.28 -5.75 -1.03
CA PHE A 47 7.01 -5.66 0.40
C PHE A 47 5.58 -5.23 0.69
N LEU A 48 5.14 -5.60 1.89
CA LEU A 48 3.96 -5.06 2.54
C LEU A 48 4.41 -4.29 3.77
N LEU A 49 3.87 -3.09 3.96
CA LEU A 49 4.21 -2.22 5.08
C LEU A 49 2.93 -1.68 5.73
N GLY A 50 2.63 -2.14 6.95
CA GLY A 50 1.51 -1.61 7.73
C GLY A 50 1.82 -0.21 8.27
N CYS A 51 0.82 0.68 8.21
CA CYS A 51 0.90 2.05 8.66
C CYS A 51 -0.33 2.37 9.51
N GLY A 52 -0.21 2.24 10.83
CA GLY A 52 -1.36 2.36 11.73
C GLY A 52 -2.31 1.16 11.65
N ARG A 53 -3.58 1.38 12.02
CA ARG A 53 -4.59 0.32 12.13
C ARG A 53 -5.34 0.04 10.83
N TYR A 54 -5.46 1.06 9.97
CA TYR A 54 -6.37 1.05 8.83
C TYR A 54 -5.66 0.86 7.49
N VAL A 55 -4.37 1.20 7.44
CA VAL A 55 -3.64 1.37 6.20
C VAL A 55 -2.50 0.38 6.04
N GLN A 56 -2.35 -0.16 4.83
CA GLN A 56 -1.23 -0.99 4.43
C GLN A 56 -0.69 -0.59 3.05
N PHE A 57 0.62 -0.40 2.93
CA PHE A 57 1.28 -0.22 1.65
C PHE A 57 1.68 -1.56 1.05
N ALA A 58 1.57 -1.69 -0.27
CA ALA A 58 2.12 -2.77 -1.06
C ALA A 58 2.93 -2.19 -2.21
N TYR A 59 4.16 -2.70 -2.40
CA TYR A 59 5.02 -2.31 -3.51
C TYR A 59 5.47 -3.53 -4.27
N SER A 60 5.49 -3.45 -5.60
CA SER A 60 6.03 -4.52 -6.43
C SER A 60 7.11 -4.05 -7.40
N TRP A 61 8.25 -4.73 -7.37
CA TRP A 61 9.27 -4.68 -8.40
C TRP A 61 9.71 -6.12 -8.70
N PRO A 62 9.06 -6.78 -9.65
CA PRO A 62 9.49 -8.08 -10.13
C PRO A 62 10.84 -7.95 -10.86
N GLY A 63 11.79 -8.80 -10.48
CA GLY A 63 13.09 -8.93 -11.16
C GLY A 63 13.07 -10.07 -12.18
N ALA A 64 13.92 -10.02 -13.19
CA ALA A 64 14.04 -11.12 -14.13
C ALA A 64 15.23 -11.99 -13.70
N TRP A 65 15.01 -13.04 -12.90
CA TRP A 65 16.05 -14.06 -12.82
C TRP A 65 16.03 -14.81 -14.15
N LEU A 66 17.09 -14.66 -14.95
CA LEU A 66 17.22 -15.13 -16.36
C LEU A 66 16.94 -16.64 -16.57
N ARG A 67 16.64 -17.40 -15.50
CA ARG A 67 16.42 -18.84 -15.52
C ARG A 67 15.26 -19.32 -14.63
N SER A 68 14.44 -18.43 -14.06
CA SER A 68 13.32 -18.81 -13.18
C SER A 68 11.97 -18.59 -13.85
N THR A 69 11.10 -19.59 -13.80
CA THR A 69 9.68 -19.50 -14.19
C THR A 69 8.77 -19.08 -13.03
N MET A 70 9.34 -18.75 -11.86
CA MET A 70 8.56 -18.35 -10.69
C MET A 70 8.05 -16.91 -10.85
N CYS A 71 6.73 -16.74 -10.75
CA CYS A 71 6.12 -15.42 -10.61
C CYS A 71 6.66 -14.74 -9.35
N ASN A 72 7.12 -13.51 -9.51
CA ASN A 72 7.67 -12.69 -8.45
C ASN A 72 7.10 -11.27 -8.47
N GLY A 73 5.95 -11.08 -9.11
CA GLY A 73 5.13 -9.89 -8.93
C GLY A 73 4.25 -10.02 -7.69
N LEU A 74 3.50 -8.97 -7.41
CA LEU A 74 2.38 -9.02 -6.48
C LEU A 74 1.08 -8.85 -7.26
N TYR A 75 0.05 -9.53 -6.79
CA TYR A 75 -1.31 -9.46 -7.29
C TYR A 75 -2.23 -9.14 -6.13
N TYR A 76 -3.30 -8.41 -6.39
CA TYR A 76 -4.34 -8.18 -5.41
C TYR A 76 -5.73 -8.43 -5.99
N ILE A 77 -6.65 -8.75 -5.09
CA ILE A 77 -8.08 -8.75 -5.37
C ILE A 77 -8.78 -8.04 -4.22
N VAL A 78 -9.84 -7.29 -4.56
CA VAL A 78 -10.73 -6.68 -3.57
C VAL A 78 -12.03 -7.46 -3.59
N GLN A 79 -12.37 -8.09 -2.48
CA GLN A 79 -13.64 -8.75 -2.28
C GLN A 79 -14.55 -7.85 -1.44
N GLU A 80 -15.79 -7.69 -1.88
CA GLU A 80 -16.85 -6.98 -1.18
C GLU A 80 -17.93 -7.98 -0.76
N SER A 81 -18.60 -7.70 0.35
CA SER A 81 -19.76 -8.48 0.79
C SER A 81 -20.87 -8.47 -0.28
N PRO A 82 -21.57 -9.60 -0.52
CA PRO A 82 -21.43 -10.89 0.16
C PRO A 82 -20.24 -11.70 -0.35
N PHE A 83 -19.39 -12.15 0.59
CA PHE A 83 -18.24 -12.99 0.27
C PHE A 83 -18.71 -14.32 -0.33
N THR A 84 -18.42 -14.52 -1.61
CA THR A 84 -18.57 -15.84 -2.23
C THR A 84 -17.47 -16.72 -1.66
N ALA A 85 -17.79 -17.90 -1.13
CA ALA A 85 -16.81 -18.81 -0.53
C ALA A 85 -15.70 -19.15 -1.54
N SER A 86 -14.62 -18.38 -1.53
CA SER A 86 -13.49 -18.52 -2.44
C SER A 86 -12.49 -19.48 -1.79
N HIS A 87 -12.50 -20.73 -2.25
CA HIS A 87 -11.46 -21.68 -1.92
C HIS A 87 -10.14 -21.23 -2.56
N LEU A 88 -9.21 -20.72 -1.75
CA LEU A 88 -7.85 -20.41 -2.19
C LEU A 88 -7.20 -21.73 -2.65
N SER A 89 -6.92 -21.81 -3.94
CA SER A 89 -6.58 -23.06 -4.64
C SER A 89 -5.14 -23.56 -4.41
N ASP A 90 -4.31 -22.78 -3.72
CA ASP A 90 -2.85 -23.01 -3.68
C ASP A 90 -2.27 -23.17 -2.25
N MET A 91 -3.11 -23.20 -1.21
CA MET A 91 -2.68 -23.36 0.17
C MET A 91 -3.65 -24.31 0.88
N ASP A 92 -3.13 -25.25 1.70
CA ASP A 92 -3.92 -26.07 2.64
C ASP A 92 -4.56 -25.23 3.78
N TYR A 93 -4.75 -23.93 3.56
CA TYR A 93 -5.35 -22.97 4.46
C TYR A 93 -6.52 -22.29 3.73
N ALA A 94 -7.74 -22.59 4.18
CA ALA A 94 -8.89 -21.77 3.85
C ALA A 94 -8.85 -20.51 4.73
N VAL A 95 -8.88 -19.33 4.12
CA VAL A 95 -9.20 -18.11 4.86
C VAL A 95 -10.71 -18.07 4.97
N ASP A 96 -11.21 -18.20 6.21
CA ASP A 96 -12.63 -18.12 6.47
C ASP A 96 -13.02 -16.66 6.69
N PHE A 97 -13.82 -16.12 5.79
CA PHE A 97 -14.38 -14.76 5.87
C PHE A 97 -15.70 -14.72 6.64
N SER A 98 -16.11 -15.82 7.29
CA SER A 98 -17.39 -15.92 8.02
C SER A 98 -17.53 -14.93 9.18
N GLU A 99 -16.45 -14.31 9.65
CA GLU A 99 -16.52 -13.25 10.67
C GLU A 99 -16.82 -11.85 10.08
N MET A 100 -16.71 -11.66 8.76
CA MET A 100 -17.06 -10.41 8.06
C MET A 100 -18.53 -10.41 7.65
N ASN A 101 -19.38 -9.96 8.57
CA ASN A 101 -20.83 -10.18 8.56
C ASN A 101 -21.66 -8.93 8.20
N THR A 102 -21.05 -7.85 7.72
CA THR A 102 -21.79 -6.66 7.28
C THR A 102 -21.77 -6.49 5.77
N ASP A 103 -22.84 -5.93 5.22
CA ASP A 103 -23.00 -5.70 3.77
C ASP A 103 -21.99 -4.67 3.20
N GLU A 104 -21.22 -4.02 4.08
CA GLU A 104 -20.19 -3.02 3.72
C GLU A 104 -18.75 -3.56 3.89
N ASP A 105 -18.58 -4.79 4.38
CA ASP A 105 -17.26 -5.36 4.62
C ASP A 105 -16.52 -5.60 3.31
N ARG A 106 -15.25 -5.21 3.31
CA ARG A 106 -14.33 -5.32 2.17
C ARG A 106 -12.99 -5.86 2.62
N VAL A 107 -12.40 -6.74 1.81
CA VAL A 107 -11.04 -7.25 2.04
C VAL A 107 -10.22 -7.12 0.77
N ALA A 108 -9.03 -6.54 0.91
CA ALA A 108 -7.98 -6.69 -0.09
C ALA A 108 -7.12 -7.90 0.27
N ILE A 109 -7.04 -8.87 -0.64
CA ILE A 109 -6.12 -9.99 -0.54
C ILE A 109 -4.95 -9.71 -1.47
N ILE A 110 -3.72 -9.79 -0.95
CA ILE A 110 -2.50 -9.57 -1.73
C ILE A 110 -1.67 -10.86 -1.70
N ALA A 111 -1.26 -11.34 -2.87
CA ALA A 111 -0.52 -12.59 -3.04
C ALA A 111 0.56 -12.47 -4.12
N THR A 112 1.55 -13.37 -4.10
CA THR A 112 2.62 -13.42 -5.11
C THR A 112 2.22 -14.11 -6.42
N LYS A 113 1.00 -14.66 -6.46
CA LYS A 113 0.33 -15.23 -7.62
C LYS A 113 -1.19 -15.24 -7.38
N PRO A 114 -2.03 -15.19 -8.42
CA PRO A 114 -3.46 -15.43 -8.29
C PRO A 114 -3.74 -16.74 -7.57
N LEU A 115 -4.53 -16.69 -6.48
CA LEU A 115 -4.84 -17.87 -5.67
C LEU A 115 -6.16 -18.53 -6.07
N THR A 116 -6.94 -17.92 -6.95
CA THR A 116 -8.21 -18.42 -7.45
C THR A 116 -8.24 -18.30 -8.97
N LEU A 117 -8.93 -19.24 -9.64
CA LEU A 117 -9.05 -19.25 -11.10
C LEU A 117 -10.35 -18.61 -11.59
N ASN A 118 -11.31 -18.43 -10.69
CA ASN A 118 -12.66 -17.92 -10.96
C ASN A 118 -12.82 -16.43 -10.63
N GLU A 119 -11.74 -15.75 -10.24
CA GLU A 119 -11.75 -14.35 -9.88
C GLU A 119 -10.67 -13.57 -10.65
N GLU A 120 -10.95 -12.30 -10.91
CA GLU A 120 -10.01 -11.43 -11.61
C GLU A 120 -9.03 -10.79 -10.62
N TRP A 121 -7.81 -11.31 -10.60
CA TRP A 121 -6.69 -10.73 -9.85
C TRP A 121 -6.04 -9.61 -10.65
N VAL A 122 -5.79 -8.48 -9.99
CA VAL A 122 -5.09 -7.33 -10.56
C VAL A 122 -3.60 -7.44 -10.23
N GLU A 123 -2.75 -7.44 -11.25
CA GLU A 123 -1.30 -7.35 -11.07
C GLU A 123 -0.91 -5.94 -10.59
N ILE A 124 -0.06 -5.87 -9.57
CA ILE A 124 0.59 -4.62 -9.16
C ILE A 124 1.72 -4.37 -10.15
N GLU A 125 1.67 -3.24 -10.86
CA GLU A 125 2.62 -2.94 -11.93
C GLU A 125 4.05 -2.81 -11.39
N LYS A 126 5.05 -3.08 -12.24
CA LYS A 126 6.45 -2.93 -11.86
C LYS A 126 6.77 -1.48 -11.49
N GLY A 127 7.14 -1.26 -10.23
CA GLY A 127 7.42 0.05 -9.66
C GLY A 127 6.19 0.76 -9.08
N GLU A 128 5.06 0.07 -8.98
CA GLU A 128 3.83 0.61 -8.39
C GLU A 128 3.83 0.44 -6.86
N LEU A 129 3.45 1.51 -6.16
CA LEU A 129 3.18 1.54 -4.73
C LEU A 129 1.68 1.81 -4.55
N ILE A 130 0.98 0.87 -3.91
CA ILE A 130 -0.45 0.99 -3.60
C ILE A 130 -0.62 1.10 -2.10
N LEU A 131 -1.40 2.08 -1.65
CA LEU A 131 -1.91 2.18 -0.29
C LEU A 131 -3.29 1.55 -0.24
N PHE A 132 -3.51 0.60 0.65
CA PHE A 132 -4.82 0.01 0.92
C PHE A 132 -5.39 0.59 2.20
N ASP A 133 -6.52 1.28 2.12
CA ASP A 133 -7.30 1.73 3.28
C ASP A 133 -8.58 0.91 3.38
N GLN A 134 -8.76 0.13 4.46
CA GLN A 134 -9.96 -0.70 4.63
C GLN A 134 -10.27 -1.59 3.40
N GLY A 135 -9.22 -2.04 2.70
CA GLY A 135 -9.32 -2.84 1.48
C GLY A 135 -9.49 -2.05 0.17
N ILE A 136 -9.56 -0.72 0.21
CA ILE A 136 -9.65 0.15 -0.98
C ILE A 136 -8.22 0.52 -1.45
N PRO A 137 -7.85 0.22 -2.71
CA PRO A 137 -6.54 0.59 -3.24
C PRO A 137 -6.47 2.07 -3.67
N HIS A 138 -5.38 2.73 -3.29
CA HIS A 138 -5.01 4.11 -3.62
C HIS A 138 -3.61 4.11 -4.20
N LYS A 139 -3.48 4.47 -5.48
CA LYS A 139 -2.25 4.31 -6.27
C LYS A 139 -1.39 5.57 -6.31
N VAL A 140 -2.00 6.73 -6.07
CA VAL A 140 -1.32 8.02 -6.13
C VAL A 140 -1.43 8.78 -4.80
N PRO A 141 -0.44 9.61 -4.44
CA PRO A 141 -0.46 10.39 -3.21
C PRO A 141 -1.74 11.21 -3.01
N GLU A 142 -2.30 11.72 -4.11
CA GLU A 142 -3.50 12.55 -4.14
C GLU A 142 -4.74 11.83 -3.56
N GLU A 143 -4.83 10.52 -3.78
CA GLU A 143 -5.93 9.70 -3.27
C GLU A 143 -5.81 9.46 -1.76
N CYS A 144 -4.62 9.60 -1.20
CA CYS A 144 -4.33 9.36 0.22
C CYS A 144 -4.76 10.52 1.12
N PHE A 145 -5.04 11.72 0.56
CA PHE A 145 -5.46 12.89 1.34
C PHE A 145 -6.75 12.64 2.08
N LYS A 146 -7.75 12.08 1.39
CA LYS A 146 -9.04 11.77 1.97
C LYS A 146 -8.89 10.82 3.16
N ILE A 147 -7.98 9.86 3.05
CA ILE A 147 -7.72 8.84 4.06
C ILE A 147 -7.09 9.48 5.31
N GLU A 148 -6.16 10.41 5.11
CA GLU A 148 -5.61 11.20 6.21
C GLU A 148 -6.69 12.03 6.93
N PHE A 149 -7.59 12.68 6.18
CA PHE A 149 -8.69 13.46 6.76
C PHE A 149 -9.70 12.61 7.56
N LEU A 150 -9.88 11.35 7.18
CA LEU A 150 -10.68 10.39 7.94
C LEU A 150 -10.00 9.94 9.25
N GLY A 151 -8.76 10.38 9.51
CA GLY A 151 -7.98 9.97 10.68
C GLY A 151 -7.45 8.55 10.57
N HIS A 152 -7.40 7.98 9.36
CA HIS A 152 -6.88 6.64 9.12
C HIS A 152 -5.35 6.61 8.98
N GLY A 153 -4.69 7.77 9.00
CA GLY A 153 -3.25 7.93 8.99
C GLY A 153 -2.56 7.42 10.26
N LEU A 154 -1.28 7.80 10.41
CA LEU A 154 -0.50 7.44 11.59
C LEU A 154 -1.02 8.19 12.82
N ASP A 155 -1.84 7.50 13.61
CA ASP A 155 -2.27 7.96 14.92
C ASP A 155 -1.44 7.29 16.03
N SER A 156 -0.97 8.07 16.99
CA SER A 156 -0.16 7.60 18.11
C SER A 156 -0.29 8.53 19.32
N ASP A 157 -0.49 7.94 20.49
CA ASP A 157 -0.47 8.69 21.76
C ASP A 157 0.90 9.30 22.09
N VAL A 158 1.97 8.88 21.39
CA VAL A 158 3.36 9.24 21.67
C VAL A 158 3.96 10.17 20.62
N MET A 159 3.43 10.14 19.38
CA MET A 159 3.87 11.01 18.30
C MET A 159 2.80 12.05 17.99
N LEU A 160 3.21 13.31 17.80
CA LEU A 160 2.28 14.35 17.36
C LEU A 160 1.72 13.98 15.99
N ALA A 161 0.40 14.08 15.83
CA ALA A 161 -0.25 13.84 14.55
C ALA A 161 0.35 14.72 13.43
N PRO A 162 0.43 14.21 12.19
CA PRO A 162 0.91 14.97 11.05
C PRO A 162 0.09 16.25 10.85
N LYS A 163 0.77 17.33 10.47
CA LYS A 163 0.13 18.60 10.14
C LYS A 163 -0.14 18.66 8.65
N LEU A 164 -1.27 18.10 8.24
CA LEU A 164 -1.63 17.94 6.83
C LEU A 164 -1.50 19.24 6.01
N GLU A 165 -1.96 20.38 6.53
CA GLU A 165 -1.83 21.66 5.81
C GLU A 165 -0.39 22.13 5.60
N GLU A 166 0.50 21.86 6.57
CA GLU A 166 1.93 22.19 6.44
C GLU A 166 2.60 21.26 5.43
N ASP A 167 2.27 19.97 5.47
CA ASP A 167 2.72 18.98 4.48
C ASP A 167 2.26 19.34 3.06
N MET A 168 0.99 19.70 2.89
CA MET A 168 0.46 20.14 1.59
C MET A 168 1.26 21.30 1.01
N ARG A 169 1.57 22.32 1.82
CA ARG A 169 2.37 23.46 1.39
C ARG A 169 3.81 23.08 1.08
N ARG A 170 4.42 22.24 1.93
CA ARG A 170 5.82 21.82 1.81
C ARG A 170 6.07 20.98 0.56
N TYR A 171 5.10 20.15 0.18
CA TYR A 171 5.19 19.23 -0.95
C TYR A 171 4.39 19.70 -2.19
N GLN A 172 3.91 20.95 -2.19
CA GLN A 172 3.20 21.61 -3.30
C GLN A 172 1.89 20.92 -3.73
N PHE A 173 1.16 20.33 -2.79
CA PHE A 173 -0.19 19.82 -3.03
C PHE A 173 -1.22 20.96 -2.88
N GLU A 174 -1.97 21.31 -3.94
CA GLU A 174 -2.94 22.43 -3.90
C GLU A 174 -4.28 22.07 -3.22
N ARG A 175 -4.60 22.71 -2.09
CA ARG A 175 -5.87 22.51 -1.35
C ARG A 175 -7.14 22.66 -2.21
N SER A 176 -7.16 23.62 -3.14
CA SER A 176 -8.28 23.88 -4.06
C SER A 176 -8.58 22.72 -5.02
N TYR A 177 -7.63 21.82 -5.26
CA TYR A 177 -7.85 20.62 -6.06
C TYR A 177 -8.69 19.57 -5.32
N TYR A 178 -8.70 19.60 -3.98
CA TYR A 178 -9.26 18.55 -3.13
C TYR A 178 -10.58 18.94 -2.43
N GLU A 179 -10.94 20.23 -2.41
CA GLU A 179 -12.24 20.71 -1.89
C GLU A 179 -13.44 20.32 -2.78
N GLY A 180 -13.19 19.82 -4.00
CA GLY A 180 -14.21 19.33 -4.93
C GLY A 180 -14.64 17.88 -4.74
N ILE A 181 -13.95 17.11 -3.88
CA ILE A 181 -14.28 15.72 -3.58
C ILE A 181 -15.09 15.73 -2.28
N GLY A 182 -16.42 15.77 -2.42
CA GLY A 182 -17.37 15.98 -1.33
C GLY A 182 -17.13 15.11 -0.08
N ILE A 183 -17.28 15.76 1.07
CA ILE A 183 -17.42 15.19 2.42
C ILE A 183 -18.77 14.47 2.51
#